data_AF-A0A0P7A515-F1
#
_entry.id   AF-A0A0P7A515-F1
#
_cell.length_a   1.000
_cell.length_b   1.000
_cell.length_c   1.000
_cell.angle_alpha   90.00
_cell.angle_beta   90.00
_cell.angle_gamma   90.00
#
_symmetry.space_group_name_H-M   'P 1'
#
loop_
_entity.id
_entity.type
_entity.pdbx_description
1 polymer ?
#
loop_
_entity_poly.entity_id
_entity_poly.type
_entity_poly.pdbx_seq_one_letter_code
_entity_poly.pdbx_strand_id
1 'polypeptide(L)'
;MATNACKKGHIKVNGQAVKPSREVYPMDVIQLRKNQINHQLTVLDIPDSRVGAKLVDIYRKDTTPKEAFENQELLKYSKDYYRKKGTGRPTKKDRRDIEGYVDESEQES
;
A
#
# COMPACT_ATOMS: atom_id res chain seq x y z
N MET A 1 -14.09 5.05 -1.08
CA MET A 1 -14.85 6.31 -0.97
C MET A 1 -14.01 7.34 -0.23
N ALA A 2 -13.84 8.55 -0.78
CA ALA A 2 -13.00 9.60 -0.22
C ALA A 2 -13.47 10.06 1.18
N THR A 3 -14.79 10.20 1.36
CA THR A 3 -15.41 10.58 2.65
C THR A 3 -15.03 9.64 3.80
N ASN A 4 -14.96 8.33 3.52
CA ASN A 4 -14.55 7.35 4.53
C ASN A 4 -13.06 7.46 4.87
N ALA A 5 -12.22 7.81 3.89
CA ALA A 5 -10.79 8.03 4.13
C ALA A 5 -10.56 9.29 4.97
N CYS A 6 -11.32 10.37 4.74
CA CYS A 6 -11.30 11.55 5.61
C CYS A 6 -11.74 11.20 7.04
N LYS A 7 -12.87 10.47 7.21
CA LYS A 7 -13.37 10.05 8.53
C LYS A 7 -12.39 9.15 9.29
N LYS A 8 -11.63 8.31 8.59
CA LYS A 8 -10.59 7.44 9.18
C LYS A 8 -9.27 8.18 9.47
N GLY A 9 -9.17 9.47 9.19
CA GLY A 9 -7.94 10.25 9.36
C GLY A 9 -6.83 9.83 8.40
N HIS A 10 -7.16 9.17 7.29
CA HIS A 10 -6.20 8.80 6.25
C HIS A 10 -5.85 9.96 5.32
N ILE A 11 -6.58 11.08 5.41
CA ILE A 11 -6.36 12.27 4.61
C ILE A 11 -6.03 13.42 5.56
N LYS A 12 -4.93 14.12 5.27
CA LYS A 12 -4.52 15.34 5.95
C LYS A 12 -4.31 16.44 4.93
N VAL A 13 -4.67 17.66 5.28
CA VAL A 13 -4.40 18.86 4.48
C VAL A 13 -3.47 19.73 5.30
N ASN A 14 -2.34 20.13 4.74
CA ASN A 14 -1.29 20.90 5.40
C ASN A 14 -0.88 20.30 6.77
N GLY A 15 -0.83 18.97 6.85
CA GLY A 15 -0.45 18.22 8.06
C GLY A 15 -1.56 18.01 9.09
N GLN A 16 -2.74 18.60 8.91
CA GLN A 16 -3.88 18.48 9.83
C GLN A 16 -4.92 17.48 9.33
N ALA A 17 -5.49 16.68 10.23
CA ALA A 17 -6.63 15.82 9.90
C ALA A 17 -7.88 16.67 9.70
N VAL A 18 -8.54 16.53 8.55
CA VAL A 18 -9.66 17.41 8.16
C VAL A 18 -10.97 16.66 8.03
N LYS A 19 -12.08 17.38 8.23
CA LYS A 19 -13.42 16.90 7.93
C LYS A 19 -13.63 16.82 6.40
N PRO A 20 -14.49 15.92 5.90
CA PRO A 20 -14.78 15.82 4.46
C PRO A 20 -15.37 17.09 3.84
N SER A 21 -15.98 17.96 4.65
CA SER A 21 -16.58 19.23 4.23
C SER A 21 -15.60 20.41 4.19
N ARG A 22 -14.31 20.17 4.45
CA ARG A 22 -13.29 21.23 4.44
C ARG A 22 -13.03 21.66 3.01
N GLU A 23 -13.09 22.96 2.75
CA GLU A 23 -12.63 23.55 1.50
C GLU A 23 -11.12 23.41 1.37
N VAL A 24 -10.67 23.12 0.14
CA VAL A 24 -9.27 22.99 -0.25
C VAL A 24 -8.97 24.14 -1.19
N TYR A 25 -7.75 24.68 -1.15
CA TYR A 25 -7.32 25.77 -2.01
C TYR A 25 -6.13 25.37 -2.90
N PRO A 26 -5.89 26.09 -4.00
CA PRO A 26 -4.63 26.01 -4.73
C PRO A 26 -3.44 26.17 -3.78
N MET A 27 -2.35 25.45 -4.05
CA MET A 27 -1.14 25.33 -3.23
C MET A 27 -1.27 24.51 -1.94
N ASP A 28 -2.46 24.01 -1.59
CA ASP A 28 -2.58 23.11 -0.44
C ASP A 28 -1.85 21.79 -0.66
N VAL A 29 -1.23 21.29 0.42
CA VAL A 29 -0.56 20.00 0.44
C VAL A 29 -1.48 18.95 1.04
N ILE A 30 -1.89 17.99 0.23
CA ILE A 30 -2.71 16.85 0.63
C ILE A 30 -1.81 15.64 0.88
N GLN A 31 -1.88 15.10 2.09
CA GLN A 31 -1.28 13.82 2.43
C GLN A 31 -2.37 12.77 2.52
N LEU A 32 -2.23 11.67 1.78
CA LEU A 32 -3.18 10.56 1.78
C LEU A 32 -2.47 9.23 2.02
N ARG A 33 -3.05 8.43 2.92
CA ARG A 33 -2.56 7.08 3.20
C ARG A 33 -3.33 6.06 2.38
N LYS A 34 -2.65 5.39 1.45
CA LYS A 34 -3.24 4.35 0.59
C LYS A 34 -2.32 3.12 0.57
N ASN A 35 -2.87 1.94 0.82
CA ASN A 35 -2.11 0.68 0.78
C ASN A 35 -0.84 0.68 1.65
N GLN A 36 -0.88 1.36 2.80
CA GLN A 36 0.25 1.61 3.71
C GLN A 36 1.32 2.59 3.21
N ILE A 37 1.14 3.18 2.02
CA ILE A 37 1.99 4.25 1.48
C ILE A 37 1.38 5.60 1.86
N ASN A 38 2.24 6.53 2.30
CA ASN A 38 1.85 7.92 2.47
C ASN A 38 2.21 8.67 1.19
N HIS A 39 1.19 9.01 0.41
CA HIS A 39 1.35 9.86 -0.76
C HIS A 39 1.19 11.32 -0.37
N GLN A 40 1.96 12.18 -1.02
CA GLN A 40 1.86 13.62 -0.86
C GLN A 40 1.60 14.26 -2.21
N LEU A 41 0.54 15.05 -2.29
CA LEU A 41 0.09 15.72 -3.49
C LEU A 41 -0.03 17.21 -3.19
N THR A 42 0.44 18.05 -4.10
CA THR A 42 0.20 19.49 -4.05
C THR A 42 -0.93 19.82 -5.02
N VAL A 43 -1.95 20.52 -4.54
CA VAL A 43 -3.04 21.03 -5.38
C VAL A 43 -2.53 22.23 -6.16
N LEU A 44 -2.68 22.22 -7.48
CA LEU A 44 -2.31 23.34 -8.34
C LEU A 44 -3.53 24.19 -8.63
N ASP A 45 -4.66 23.55 -8.93
CA ASP A 45 -5.93 24.21 -9.21
C ASP A 45 -7.11 23.24 -8.99
N ILE A 46 -8.34 23.76 -8.96
CA ILE A 46 -9.56 22.99 -8.67
C ILE A 46 -10.46 23.00 -9.90
N PRO A 47 -10.68 21.86 -10.56
CA PRO A 47 -11.58 21.80 -11.70
C PRO A 47 -13.05 21.84 -11.24
N ASP A 48 -13.91 22.50 -12.03
CA ASP A 48 -15.36 22.56 -11.78
C ASP A 48 -16.04 21.19 -11.78
N SER A 49 -15.44 20.20 -12.44
CA SER A 49 -15.95 18.84 -12.52
C SER A 49 -14.84 17.80 -12.56
N ARG A 50 -15.21 16.52 -12.41
CA ARG A 50 -14.25 15.41 -12.46
C ARG A 50 -13.66 15.28 -13.87
N VAL A 51 -12.37 15.59 -13.99
CA VAL A 51 -11.64 15.48 -15.26
C VAL A 51 -11.10 14.08 -15.55
N GLY A 52 -10.86 13.79 -16.83
CA GLY A 52 -10.27 12.53 -17.29
C GLY A 52 -8.80 12.38 -16.86
N ALA A 53 -8.32 11.13 -16.74
CA ALA A 53 -7.04 10.79 -16.11
C ALA A 53 -5.83 11.59 -16.61
N LYS A 54 -5.72 11.85 -17.92
CA LYS A 54 -4.61 12.61 -18.52
C LYS A 54 -4.56 14.07 -18.09
N LEU A 55 -5.73 14.67 -17.83
CA LEU A 55 -5.84 16.07 -17.45
C LEU A 55 -5.67 16.27 -15.94
N VAL A 56 -5.82 15.21 -15.13
CA VAL A 56 -5.72 15.30 -13.67
C VAL A 56 -4.35 15.83 -13.23
N ASP A 57 -3.28 15.47 -13.94
CA ASP A 57 -1.91 15.85 -13.59
C ASP A 57 -1.62 17.35 -13.84
N ILE A 58 -2.54 18.07 -14.50
CA ILE A 58 -2.48 19.53 -14.62
C ILE A 58 -2.92 20.19 -13.30
N TYR A 59 -3.88 19.58 -12.59
CA TYR A 59 -4.49 20.13 -11.37
C TYR A 59 -3.79 19.69 -10.08
N ARG A 60 -2.93 18.67 -10.15
CA ARG A 60 -2.17 18.17 -9.01
C ARG A 60 -0.74 17.87 -9.40
N LYS A 61 0.18 18.12 -8.49
CA LYS A 61 1.57 17.67 -8.58
C LYS A 61 1.81 16.58 -7.55
N ASP A 62 2.29 15.42 -7.99
CA ASP A 62 2.76 14.40 -7.06
C ASP A 62 4.11 14.82 -6.48
N THR A 63 4.15 15.04 -5.17
CA THR A 63 5.34 15.39 -4.39
C THR A 63 5.67 14.29 -3.39
N THR A 64 5.17 13.06 -3.60
CA THR A 64 5.40 11.92 -2.71
C THR A 64 6.91 11.71 -2.53
N PRO A 65 7.43 11.77 -1.29
CA PRO A 65 8.85 11.54 -1.04
C PRO A 65 9.20 10.08 -1.37
N LYS A 66 10.37 9.87 -2.00
CA LYS A 66 10.87 8.53 -2.39
C LYS A 66 10.96 7.57 -1.20
N GLU A 67 11.24 8.09 0.00
CA GLU A 67 11.27 7.34 1.26
C GLU A 67 9.96 6.58 1.54
N ALA A 68 8.81 7.10 1.10
CA ALA A 68 7.52 6.43 1.29
C ALA A 68 7.43 5.12 0.49
N PHE A 69 8.14 5.02 -0.63
CA PHE A 69 8.23 3.79 -1.44
C PHE A 69 9.27 2.83 -0.86
N GLU A 70 10.42 3.33 -0.42
CA GLU A 70 11.50 2.52 0.17
C GLU A 70 11.03 1.76 1.42
N ASN A 71 10.22 2.39 2.27
CA ASN A 71 9.61 1.74 3.43
C ASN A 71 8.73 0.53 3.05
N GLN A 72 8.04 0.59 1.90
CA GLN A 72 7.24 -0.53 1.43
C GLN A 72 8.12 -1.66 0.89
N GLU A 73 9.19 -1.34 0.16
CA GLU A 73 10.15 -2.32 -0.34
C GLU A 73 10.83 -3.06 0.82
N LEU A 74 11.25 -2.34 1.86
CA LEU A 74 11.77 -2.93 3.11
C LEU A 74 10.75 -3.84 3.80
N LEU A 75 9.47 -3.44 3.86
CA LEU A 75 8.41 -4.29 4.43
C LEU A 75 8.12 -5.54 3.58
N LYS A 76 8.20 -5.45 2.25
CA LYS A 76 8.09 -6.62 1.37
C LYS A 76 9.28 -7.55 1.56
N TYR A 77 10.49 -6.99 1.55
CA TYR A 77 11.72 -7.74 1.71
C TYR A 77 11.77 -8.49 3.05
N SER A 78 11.33 -7.87 4.15
CA SER A 78 11.28 -8.54 5.47
C SER A 78 10.27 -9.69 5.53
N LYS A 79 9.12 -9.58 4.85
CA LYS A 79 8.14 -10.67 4.74
C LYS A 79 8.65 -11.82 3.89
N ASP A 80 9.33 -11.53 2.79
CA ASP A 80 9.96 -12.56 1.96
C ASP A 80 11.13 -13.22 2.70
N TYR A 81 11.87 -12.48 3.52
CA TYR A 81 12.93 -13.02 4.37
C TYR A 81 12.41 -13.95 5.49
N TYR A 82 11.27 -13.62 6.11
CA TYR A 82 10.61 -14.50 7.09
C TYR A 82 10.05 -15.78 6.45
N ARG A 83 9.76 -15.73 5.15
CA ARG A 83 9.43 -16.91 4.34
C ARG A 83 10.68 -17.52 3.68
N LYS A 84 11.80 -17.56 4.41
CA LYS A 84 12.83 -18.58 4.12
C LYS A 84 12.18 -19.95 4.28
N LYS A 85 11.86 -20.58 3.14
CA LYS A 85 11.58 -22.02 3.07
C LYS A 85 12.68 -22.75 3.85
N GLY A 86 12.37 -23.38 4.98
CA GLY A 86 13.22 -24.48 5.47
C GLY A 86 13.76 -24.47 6.89
N THR A 87 13.19 -23.77 7.88
CA THR A 87 13.60 -24.01 9.29
C THR A 87 12.46 -24.11 10.30
N GLY A 88 11.19 -24.13 9.86
CA GLY A 88 10.01 -24.18 10.73
C GLY A 88 8.97 -25.21 10.30
N ARG A 89 7.88 -25.30 11.08
CA ARG A 89 6.77 -26.25 10.89
C ARG A 89 6.38 -26.38 9.40
N PRO A 90 6.55 -27.56 8.79
CA PRO A 90 6.26 -27.75 7.36
C PRO A 90 4.82 -27.39 7.06
N THR A 91 4.60 -26.78 5.89
CA THR A 91 3.24 -26.44 5.45
C THR A 91 2.45 -27.72 5.17
N LYS A 92 1.12 -27.64 5.12
CA LYS A 92 0.26 -28.81 4.85
C LYS A 92 0.61 -29.51 3.53
N LYS A 93 1.13 -28.76 2.55
CA LYS A 93 1.61 -29.32 1.28
C LYS A 93 2.93 -30.06 1.46
N ASP A 94 3.92 -29.41 2.09
CA ASP A 94 5.22 -30.04 2.37
C ASP A 94 5.08 -31.31 3.23
N ARG A 95 4.10 -31.36 4.15
CA ARG A 95 3.81 -32.57 4.94
C ARG A 95 3.28 -33.73 4.09
N ARG A 96 2.38 -33.46 3.13
CA ARG A 96 1.86 -34.50 2.22
C ARG A 96 2.95 -35.01 1.27
N ASP A 97 3.81 -34.13 0.80
CA ASP A 97 4.92 -34.51 -0.09
C ASP A 97 5.95 -35.38 0.67
N ILE A 98 6.20 -35.10 1.96
CA ILE A 98 7.05 -35.94 2.83
C ILE A 98 6.36 -37.28 3.15
N GLU A 99 5.07 -37.27 3.51
CA GLU A 99 4.30 -38.50 3.78
C GLU A 99 4.29 -39.44 2.56
N GLY A 100 4.09 -38.90 1.35
CA GLY A 100 4.11 -39.70 0.12
C GLY A 100 5.48 -40.28 -0.24
N TYR A 101 6.57 -39.55 0.03
CA TYR A 101 7.93 -40.04 -0.24
C TYR A 101 8.37 -41.15 0.74
N VAL A 102 7.88 -41.11 1.99
CA VAL A 102 8.16 -42.15 2.98
C VAL A 102 7.40 -43.43 2.64
N ASP A 103 6.13 -43.34 2.21
CA ASP A 103 5.32 -44.50 1.79
C ASP A 103 5.91 -45.24 0.57
N GLU A 104 6.51 -44.53 -0.39
CA GLU A 104 7.16 -45.15 -1.56
C GLU A 104 8.46 -45.89 -1.17
N SER A 105 9.16 -45.44 -0.12
CA SER A 105 10.43 -46.05 0.31
C SER A 105 10.29 -47.33 1.13
N GLU A 106 9.11 -47.59 1.72
CA GLU A 106 8.84 -48.81 2.50
C GLU A 106 8.38 -50.01 1.63
N GLN A 107 8.14 -49.82 0.33
CA GLN A 107 7.70 -50.89 -0.58
C GLN A 107 8.83 -51.57 -1.38
N GLU A 108 10.07 -51.12 -1.25
CA GLU A 108 11.25 -51.66 -1.98
C GLU A 108 12.33 -52.29 -1.07
N SER A 109 12.00 -52.68 0.17
CA SER A 109 12.92 -53.43 1.07
C SER A 109 12.40 -54.82 1.43
#